data_AF-A0A083ZYD3-F1
#
_entry.id   AF-A0A083ZYD3-F1
#
_cell.length_a   1.000
_cell.length_b   1.000
_cell.length_c   1.000
_cell.angle_alpha   90.00
_cell.angle_beta   90.00
_cell.angle_gamma   90.00
#
_symmetry.space_group_name_H-M   'P 1'
#
loop_
_entity.id
_entity.type
_entity.pdbx_description
1 polymer ?
#
loop_
_entity_poly.entity_id
_entity_poly.type
_entity_poly.pdbx_seq_one_letter_code
_entity_poly.pdbx_strand_id
1 'polypeptide(L)'
;MLAENKETREINGRQYVFELPLKADFALIKAESADRWGNLVYNKTGRNFGPIMAMAATCTIAEVNQLLSLGELAPENVITPGIFVQRVVVTPATPQQLSA
;
A
#
# COMPACT_ATOMS: atom_id res chain seq x y z
N MET A 1 18.20 -20.82 -9.76
CA MET A 1 18.77 -19.44 -9.75
C MET A 1 17.67 -18.41 -10.02
N LEU A 2 17.77 -17.16 -9.57
CA LEU A 2 16.71 -16.12 -9.75
C LEU A 2 16.31 -15.84 -11.20
N ALA A 3 17.21 -16.03 -12.16
CA ALA A 3 17.04 -15.76 -13.59
C ALA A 3 16.73 -17.01 -14.43
N GLU A 4 16.64 -18.18 -13.80
CA GLU A 4 16.43 -19.45 -14.49
C GLU A 4 15.07 -19.46 -15.20
N ASN A 5 15.08 -19.80 -16.49
CA ASN A 5 13.89 -19.81 -17.37
C ASN A 5 13.19 -18.45 -17.56
N LYS A 6 13.85 -17.32 -17.27
CA LYS A 6 13.31 -15.98 -17.54
C LYS A 6 13.95 -15.37 -18.79
N GLU A 7 13.20 -14.51 -19.49
CA GLU A 7 13.76 -13.71 -20.59
C GLU A 7 14.89 -12.81 -20.04
N THR A 8 16.02 -12.79 -20.75
CA THR A 8 17.14 -11.89 -20.44
C THR A 8 17.55 -11.10 -21.67
N ARG A 9 18.05 -9.89 -21.46
CA ARG A 9 18.49 -9.00 -22.55
C ARG A 9 19.72 -8.22 -22.15
N GLU A 10 20.66 -8.07 -23.08
CA GLU A 10 21.77 -7.14 -22.95
C GLU A 10 21.33 -5.74 -23.37
N ILE A 11 21.50 -4.75 -22.49
CA ILE A 11 21.19 -3.35 -22.76
C ILE A 11 22.40 -2.53 -22.32
N ASN A 12 23.04 -1.83 -23.26
CA ASN A 12 24.24 -1.02 -23.03
C ASN A 12 25.39 -1.80 -22.33
N GLY A 13 25.66 -3.04 -22.75
CA GLY A 13 26.74 -3.87 -22.20
C GLY A 13 26.42 -4.53 -20.85
N ARG A 14 25.16 -4.48 -20.39
CA ARG A 14 24.73 -5.08 -19.12
C ARG A 14 23.54 -6.02 -19.31
N GLN A 15 23.58 -7.17 -18.66
CA GLN A 15 22.50 -8.16 -18.66
C GLN A 15 21.37 -7.75 -17.70
N TYR A 16 20.12 -7.86 -18.16
CA TYR A 16 18.90 -7.64 -17.40
C TYR A 16 17.98 -8.87 -17.47
N VAL A 17 17.17 -9.07 -16.44
CA VAL A 17 16.11 -10.09 -16.39
C VAL A 17 14.77 -9.41 -16.55
N PHE A 18 13.91 -9.94 -17.41
CA PHE A 18 12.55 -9.45 -17.59
C PHE A 18 11.63 -10.03 -16.50
N GLU A 19 10.89 -9.14 -15.83
CA GLU A 19 9.87 -9.48 -14.85
C GLU A 19 8.53 -8.85 -15.26
N LEU A 20 7.45 -9.62 -15.17
CA LEU A 20 6.11 -9.12 -15.44
C LEU A 20 5.58 -8.31 -14.24
N PRO A 21 4.76 -7.27 -14.47
CA PRO A 21 4.06 -6.59 -13.39
C PRO A 21 3.17 -7.57 -12.60
N LEU A 22 3.22 -7.50 -11.28
CA LEU A 22 2.34 -8.28 -10.42
C LEU A 22 1.01 -7.54 -10.24
N LYS A 23 -0.09 -8.19 -10.62
CA LYS A 23 -1.46 -7.70 -10.36
C LYS A 23 -2.17 -8.62 -9.36
N ALA A 24 -3.10 -8.04 -8.60
CA ALA A 24 -3.94 -8.78 -7.67
C ALA A 24 -5.41 -8.42 -7.84
N ASP A 25 -6.31 -9.33 -7.49
CA ASP A 25 -7.73 -9.03 -7.37
C ASP A 25 -8.00 -8.17 -6.13
N PHE A 26 -7.33 -8.50 -5.03
CA PHE A 26 -7.47 -7.82 -3.75
C PHE A 26 -6.11 -7.41 -3.15
N ALA A 27 -6.08 -6.22 -2.54
CA ALA A 27 -5.01 -5.81 -1.63
C ALA A 27 -5.56 -5.63 -0.23
N LEU A 28 -5.04 -6.39 0.73
CA LEU A 28 -5.33 -6.24 2.15
C LEU A 28 -4.16 -5.49 2.77
N ILE A 29 -4.38 -4.26 3.20
CA ILE A 29 -3.32 -3.38 3.70
C ILE A 29 -3.69 -2.80 5.05
N LYS A 30 -2.66 -2.43 5.84
CA LYS A 30 -2.83 -1.69 7.08
C LYS A 30 -2.28 -0.27 6.92
N ALA A 31 -3.03 0.70 7.43
CA ALA A 31 -2.61 2.09 7.54
C ALA A 31 -2.90 2.61 8.96
N GLU A 32 -2.35 3.78 9.29
CA GLU A 32 -2.55 4.37 10.62
C GLU A 32 -3.93 5.01 10.72
N SER A 33 -4.27 5.86 9.76
CA SER A 33 -5.53 6.58 9.74
C SER A 33 -6.03 6.78 8.32
N ALA A 34 -7.33 6.96 8.18
CA ALA A 34 -7.96 7.32 6.91
C ALA A 34 -8.98 8.45 7.09
N ASP A 35 -9.36 9.09 6.00
CA ASP A 35 -10.58 9.90 5.94
C ASP A 35 -11.72 9.16 5.23
N ARG A 36 -12.91 9.79 5.16
CA ARG A 36 -14.08 9.19 4.50
C ARG A 36 -13.91 8.92 3.00
N TRP A 37 -12.93 9.55 2.35
CA TRP A 37 -12.65 9.37 0.92
C TRP A 37 -11.63 8.26 0.68
N GLY A 38 -11.10 7.65 1.74
CA GLY A 38 -10.12 6.57 1.66
C GLY A 38 -8.69 7.06 1.55
N ASN A 39 -8.41 8.36 1.75
CA ASN A 39 -7.03 8.83 1.82
C ASN A 39 -6.34 8.22 3.04
N LEU A 40 -5.16 7.63 2.86
CA LEU A 40 -4.45 6.93 3.93
C LEU A 40 -3.15 7.63 4.31
N VAL A 41 -2.89 7.63 5.62
CA VAL A 41 -1.59 7.96 6.20
C VAL A 41 -1.06 6.75 6.96
N TYR A 42 0.26 6.65 7.07
CA TYR A 42 0.96 5.51 7.65
C TYR A 42 1.91 5.97 8.74
N ASN A 43 2.09 5.16 9.78
CA ASN A 43 3.08 5.41 10.81
C ASN A 43 4.44 4.82 10.40
N LYS A 44 5.38 5.68 10.02
CA LYS A 44 6.79 5.33 9.75
C LYS A 44 6.93 4.10 8.83
N THR A 45 7.58 3.05 9.31
CA THR A 45 7.88 1.81 8.57
C THR A 45 6.65 0.94 8.32
N GLY A 46 5.53 1.19 9.01
CA GLY A 46 4.24 0.58 8.73
C GLY A 46 3.70 0.90 7.33
N ARG A 47 4.30 1.86 6.62
CA ARG A 47 4.02 2.17 5.22
C ARG A 47 4.40 1.05 4.25
N ASN A 48 5.60 0.48 4.41
CA ASN A 48 6.22 -0.54 3.54
C ASN A 48 5.62 -0.70 2.12
N PHE A 49 4.95 -1.81 1.84
CA PHE A 49 4.34 -2.16 0.55
C PHE A 49 2.90 -1.68 0.39
N GLY A 50 2.26 -1.17 1.47
CA GLY A 50 0.85 -0.79 1.48
C GLY A 50 0.43 0.05 0.27
N PRO A 51 1.09 1.21 0.00
CA PRO A 51 0.73 2.05 -1.15
C PRO A 51 0.90 1.36 -2.50
N ILE A 52 1.97 0.59 -2.69
CA ILE A 52 2.25 -0.09 -3.98
C ILE A 52 1.22 -1.20 -4.21
N MET A 53 0.88 -1.97 -3.18
CA MET A 53 -0.16 -2.99 -3.27
C MET A 53 -1.54 -2.39 -3.53
N ALA A 54 -1.85 -1.24 -2.94
CA ALA A 54 -3.10 -0.52 -3.18
C ALA A 54 -3.29 -0.16 -4.67
N MET A 55 -2.20 0.23 -5.34
CA MET A 55 -2.20 0.59 -6.77
C MET A 55 -2.15 -0.64 -7.70
N ALA A 56 -1.72 -1.79 -7.20
CA ALA A 56 -1.54 -3.02 -7.97
C ALA A 56 -2.78 -3.95 -7.94
N ALA A 57 -3.80 -3.61 -7.16
CA ALA A 57 -5.00 -4.43 -6.99
C ALA A 57 -6.26 -3.79 -7.58
N THR A 58 -7.20 -4.64 -7.98
CA THR A 58 -8.54 -4.19 -8.41
C THR A 58 -9.37 -3.67 -7.23
N CYS A 59 -9.23 -4.28 -6.05
CA CYS A 59 -9.95 -3.91 -4.84
C CYS A 59 -9.03 -3.89 -3.61
N THR A 60 -8.76 -2.70 -3.10
CA THR A 60 -8.02 -2.43 -1.89
C THR A 60 -8.96 -2.29 -0.70
N ILE A 61 -8.67 -3.03 0.35
CA ILE A 61 -9.32 -2.98 1.65
C ILE A 61 -8.26 -2.57 2.66
N ALA A 62 -8.42 -1.37 3.22
CA ALA A 62 -7.49 -0.80 4.19
C ALA A 62 -8.03 -0.96 5.61
N GLU A 63 -7.33 -1.70 6.45
CA GLU A 63 -7.50 -1.66 7.90
C GLU A 63 -6.82 -0.41 8.46
N VAL A 64 -7.52 0.37 9.27
CA VAL A 64 -6.98 1.58 9.94
C VAL A 64 -7.30 1.60 11.42
N ASN A 65 -6.45 2.26 12.21
CA ASN A 65 -6.69 2.40 13.65
C ASN A 65 -7.83 3.39 13.92
N GLN A 66 -7.97 4.42 13.09
CA GLN A 66 -8.98 5.47 13.25
C GLN A 66 -9.37 6.12 11.93
N LEU A 67 -10.62 6.62 11.87
CA LEU A 67 -11.08 7.53 10.84
C LEU A 67 -11.01 8.96 11.36
N LEU A 68 -10.42 9.84 10.56
CA LEU A 68 -10.32 11.27 10.83
C LEU A 68 -11.40 12.03 10.06
N SER A 69 -11.76 13.19 10.59
CA SER A 69 -12.70 14.10 9.95
C SER A 69 -12.10 14.71 8.69
N LEU A 70 -12.95 15.16 7.76
CA LEU A 70 -12.48 15.86 6.57
C LEU A 70 -11.67 17.10 6.95
N GLY A 71 -10.49 17.24 6.35
CA GLY A 71 -9.56 18.34 6.61
C GLY A 71 -8.58 18.12 7.76
N GLU A 72 -8.75 17.06 8.56
CA GLU A 72 -7.76 16.70 9.61
C GLU A 72 -6.53 16.00 9.01
N LEU A 73 -6.69 15.30 7.89
CA LEU A 73 -5.57 14.84 7.08
C LEU A 73 -5.01 16.00 6.27
N ALA A 74 -3.82 16.46 6.64
CA ALA A 74 -3.07 17.42 5.84
C ALA A 74 -2.79 16.81 4.46
N PRO A 75 -3.16 17.47 3.35
CA PRO A 75 -3.04 16.91 2.00
C PRO A 75 -1.62 16.44 1.64
N GLU A 76 -0.60 17.15 2.13
CA GLU A 76 0.82 16.83 1.94
C GLU A 76 1.27 15.53 2.63
N ASN A 77 0.50 15.07 3.63
CA ASN A 77 0.79 13.86 4.38
C ASN A 77 0.09 12.62 3.82
N VAL A 78 -0.87 12.78 2.89
CA VAL A 78 -1.57 11.66 2.26
C VAL A 78 -0.59 10.87 1.40
N ILE A 79 -0.37 9.61 1.76
CA ILE A 79 0.56 8.73 1.06
C ILE A 79 -0.16 7.88 0.01
N THR A 80 -1.32 7.35 0.36
CA THR A 80 -2.18 6.60 -0.58
C THR A 80 -3.44 7.42 -0.81
N PRO A 81 -3.57 8.08 -1.97
CA PRO A 81 -4.79 8.78 -2.33
C PRO A 81 -5.98 7.82 -2.37
N GLY A 82 -7.15 8.31 -1.93
CA GLY A 82 -8.36 7.50 -1.79
C GLY A 82 -8.86 6.84 -3.07
N ILE A 83 -8.45 7.32 -4.24
CA ILE A 83 -8.77 6.69 -5.52
C ILE A 83 -8.27 5.23 -5.63
N PHE A 84 -7.23 4.87 -4.86
CA PHE A 84 -6.69 3.51 -4.81
C PHE A 84 -7.31 2.64 -3.71
N VAL A 85 -8.29 3.16 -2.97
CA VAL A 85 -8.85 2.51 -1.77
C VAL A 85 -10.37 2.38 -1.91
N GLN A 86 -10.86 1.15 -2.04
CA GLN A 86 -12.27 0.88 -2.26
C GLN A 86 -13.02 0.68 -0.94
N ARG A 87 -12.34 0.20 0.11
CA ARG A 87 -12.95 -0.05 1.42
C ARG A 87 -12.00 0.33 2.54
N VAL A 88 -12.53 0.94 3.59
CA VAL A 88 -11.83 1.22 4.84
C VAL A 88 -12.55 0.48 5.96
N VAL A 89 -11.78 -0.23 6.79
CA VAL A 89 -12.25 -0.95 7.96
C VAL A 89 -11.52 -0.39 9.18
N VAL A 90 -12.28 0.09 10.17
CA VAL A 90 -11.70 0.64 11.40
C VAL A 90 -11.54 -0.47 12.42
N THR A 91 -10.29 -0.71 12.81
CA THR A 91 -9.92 -1.65 13.87
C THR A 91 -9.02 -0.89 14.86
N PRO A 92 -9.59 -0.34 15.95
CA PRO A 92 -8.82 0.41 16.92
C PRO A 92 -7.63 -0.37 17.44
N ALA A 93 -6.46 0.27 17.51
CA ALA A 93 -5.25 -0.37 17.99
C ALA A 93 -5.45 -0.87 19.42
N THR A 94 -5.16 -2.14 19.64
CA THR A 94 -5.07 -2.72 20.97
C THR A 94 -3.72 -2.39 21.60
N PRO A 95 -3.61 -2.32 22.94
CA PRO A 95 -2.34 -2.05 23.62
C PRO A 95 -1.20 -2.98 23.19
N GLN A 96 -1.50 -4.24 22.86
CA GLN A 96 -0.53 -5.21 22.34
C GLN A 96 0.02 -4.84 20.93
N GLN A 97 -0.71 -4.08 20.12
CA GLN A 97 -0.28 -3.67 18.78
C GLN A 97 0.63 -2.43 18.80
N LEU A 98 0.64 -1.66 19.88
CA LEU A 98 1.46 -0.45 20.03
C LEU A 98 2.87 -0.73 20.57
N SER A 99 3.13 -1.96 21.01
CA SER A 99 4.40 -2.42 21.58
C SER A 99 5.32 -3.15 20.58
N ALA A 100 4.97 -3.19 19.30
CA ALA A 100 5.71 -3.87 18.23
C ALA A 100 6.40 -2.88 17.28
#